data_AF-A0A8E2W921-F1
#
_entry.id   AF-A0A8E2W921-F1
#
_cell.length_a   1.000
_cell.length_b   1.000
_cell.length_c   1.000
_cell.angle_alpha   90.00
_cell.angle_beta   90.00
_cell.angle_gamma   90.00
#
_symmetry.space_group_name_H-M   'P 1'
#
loop_
_entity.id
_entity.type
_entity.pdbx_description
1 polymer ?
#
loop_
_entity_poly.entity_id
_entity_poly.type
_entity_poly.pdbx_seq_one_letter_code
_entity_poly.pdbx_strand_id
1 'polypeptide(L)'
;MLENLAWDIWLARNGLSFLSLTYEELLANPRASLVKVAHLVDAEITFESTSGPNSGLEIQRDTVNTEWRERFLSQYSDTSKFQARNHRGSGFL
;
A
#
# COMPACT_ATOMS: atom_id res chain seq x y z
N MET A 1 0.74 12.45 -1.12
CA MET A 1 1.16 12.22 -2.53
C MET A 1 2.67 12.01 -2.71
N LEU A 2 3.51 12.32 -1.71
CA LEU A 2 4.98 12.13 -1.77
C LEU A 2 5.48 10.76 -1.24
N GLU A 3 4.61 9.99 -0.59
CA GLU A 3 5.00 8.83 0.22
C GLU A 3 5.70 7.73 -0.59
N ASN A 4 5.37 7.60 -1.89
CA ASN A 4 5.96 6.61 -2.79
C ASN A 4 6.89 7.21 -3.86
N LEU A 5 7.21 8.51 -3.80
CA LEU A 5 7.96 9.21 -4.86
C LEU A 5 9.33 8.56 -5.13
N ALA A 6 9.98 8.02 -4.11
CA ALA A 6 11.25 7.31 -4.26
C ALA A 6 11.10 6.07 -5.15
N TRP A 7 10.01 5.32 -4.98
CA TRP A 7 9.69 4.17 -5.82
C TRP A 7 9.31 4.60 -7.23
N ASP A 8 8.49 5.65 -7.39
CA ASP A 8 8.09 6.16 -8.71
C ASP A 8 9.30 6.59 -9.55
N ILE A 9 10.24 7.32 -8.95
CA ILE A 9 11.48 7.75 -9.61
C ILE A 9 12.33 6.53 -9.99
N TRP A 10 12.49 5.58 -9.08
CA TRP A 10 13.32 4.40 -9.34
C TRP A 10 12.72 3.53 -10.46
N LEU A 11 11.41 3.27 -10.44
CA LEU A 11 10.72 2.50 -11.47
C LEU A 11 10.80 3.17 -12.84
N ALA A 12 10.55 4.48 -12.90
CA ALA A 12 10.67 5.26 -14.14
C ALA A 12 12.09 5.24 -14.72
N ARG A 13 13.12 5.33 -13.86
CA ARG A 13 14.53 5.28 -14.29
C ARG A 13 14.95 3.92 -14.84
N ASN A 14 14.37 2.83 -14.33
CA ASN A 14 14.74 1.47 -14.73
C ASN A 14 13.84 0.88 -15.83
N GLY A 15 12.78 1.58 -16.23
CA GLY A 15 11.90 1.15 -17.32
C GLY A 15 11.21 -0.19 -17.08
N LEU A 16 11.03 -0.57 -15.81
CA LEU A 16 10.44 -1.85 -15.44
C LEU A 16 8.91 -1.76 -15.49
N SER A 17 8.28 -2.80 -16.05
CA SER A 17 6.85 -3.00 -15.88
C SER A 17 6.57 -3.46 -14.45
N PHE A 18 5.61 -2.82 -13.79
CA PHE A 18 5.20 -3.17 -12.44
C PHE A 18 3.68 -3.23 -12.32
N LEU A 19 3.20 -4.09 -11.44
CA LEU A 19 1.81 -4.11 -11.04
C LEU A 19 1.63 -3.14 -9.87
N SER A 20 0.80 -2.11 -10.07
CA SER A 20 0.36 -1.22 -9.00
C SER A 20 -0.90 -1.78 -8.34
N LEU A 21 -0.86 -1.94 -7.02
CA LEU A 21 -2.01 -2.31 -6.20
C LEU A 21 -2.01 -1.43 -4.95
N THR A 22 -3.15 -0.80 -4.64
CA THR A 22 -3.30 -0.10 -3.37
C THR A 22 -3.80 -1.04 -2.28
N TYR A 23 -3.61 -0.63 -1.02
CA TYR A 23 -4.15 -1.35 0.12
C TYR A 23 -5.68 -1.45 0.06
N GLU A 24 -6.35 -0.39 -0.38
CA GLU A 24 -7.81 -0.32 -0.51
C GLU A 24 -8.32 -1.27 -1.59
N GLU A 25 -7.64 -1.36 -2.74
CA GLU A 25 -7.99 -2.31 -3.79
C GLU A 25 -7.85 -3.77 -3.32
N LEU A 26 -6.75 -4.07 -2.63
CA LEU A 26 -6.50 -5.39 -2.06
C LEU A 26 -7.58 -5.75 -1.03
N LEU A 27 -7.95 -4.81 -0.17
CA LEU A 27 -8.95 -5.03 0.87
C LEU A 27 -10.36 -5.17 0.31
N ALA A 28 -10.72 -4.36 -0.68
CA ALA A 28 -12.04 -4.36 -1.31
C ALA A 28 -12.30 -5.66 -2.09
N ASN A 29 -11.29 -6.16 -2.81
CA ASN A 29 -11.40 -7.42 -3.54
C ASN A 29 -10.06 -8.19 -3.61
N PRO A 30 -9.77 -8.99 -2.58
CA PRO A 30 -8.52 -9.77 -2.52
C PRO A 30 -8.38 -10.75 -3.68
N ARG A 31 -9.48 -11.40 -4.09
CA ARG A 31 -9.46 -12.36 -5.20
C ARG A 31 -9.08 -11.69 -6.53
N ALA A 32 -9.70 -10.57 -6.86
CA ALA A 32 -9.36 -9.84 -8.08
C ALA A 32 -7.89 -9.35 -8.07
N SER A 33 -7.38 -8.96 -6.91
CA SER A 33 -5.97 -8.58 -6.76
C SER A 33 -5.03 -9.75 -6.95
N LEU A 34 -5.37 -10.94 -6.41
CA LEU A 34 -4.59 -12.17 -6.64
C LEU A 34 -4.57 -12.60 -8.11
N VAL A 35 -5.69 -12.45 -8.83
CA VAL A 35 -5.73 -12.70 -10.29
C VAL A 35 -4.73 -11.80 -11.03
N LYS A 36 -4.68 -10.50 -10.70
CA LYS A 36 -3.71 -9.57 -11.31
C LYS A 36 -2.27 -10.00 -11.05
N VAL A 37 -1.96 -10.46 -9.84
CA VAL A 37 -0.63 -10.99 -9.48
C VAL A 37 -0.32 -12.26 -10.27
N ALA A 38 -1.26 -13.20 -10.36
CA ALA A 38 -1.08 -14.46 -11.09
C ALA A 38 -0.77 -14.20 -12.57
N HIS A 39 -1.49 -13.27 -13.22
CA HIS A 39 -1.20 -12.86 -14.60
C HIS A 39 0.19 -12.24 -14.78
N LEU A 40 0.69 -11.48 -13.79
CA LEU A 40 2.02 -10.87 -13.87
C LEU A 40 3.13 -11.93 -13.90
N VAL A 41 2.93 -13.04 -13.20
CA VAL A 41 3.92 -14.12 -13.07
C VAL A 41 3.63 -15.33 -13.96
N ASP A 42 2.65 -15.22 -14.86
CA ASP A 42 2.17 -16.30 -15.72
C ASP A 42 1.82 -17.60 -14.95
N ALA A 43 1.22 -17.44 -13.77
CA ALA A 43 0.79 -18.56 -12.94
C ALA A 43 -0.70 -18.84 -13.13
N GLU A 44 -1.05 -20.13 -13.14
CA GLU A 44 -2.43 -20.56 -13.04
C GLU A 44 -2.90 -20.40 -11.59
N ILE A 45 -4.07 -19.78 -11.39
CA ILE A 45 -4.66 -19.58 -10.06
C ILE A 45 -5.89 -20.46 -9.90
N THR A 46 -5.85 -21.35 -8.90
CA THR A 46 -7.01 -22.14 -8.49
C THR A 46 -7.52 -21.59 -7.17
N PHE A 47 -8.77 -21.13 -7.15
CA PHE A 47 -9.43 -20.76 -5.90
C PHE A 47 -10.08 -22.01 -5.32
N GLU A 48 -9.65 -22.44 -4.15
CA GLU A 48 -10.44 -23.40 -3.39
C GLU A 48 -11.80 -22.78 -3.02
N SER A 49 -12.86 -23.59 -3.05
CA SER A 49 -14.25 -23.15 -2.84
C SER A 49 -14.51 -22.62 -1.42
N THR A 50 -13.56 -22.86 -0.50
CA THR A 50 -13.63 -22.45 0.89
C THR A 50 -13.33 -20.96 1.04
N SER A 51 -14.08 -20.32 1.92
CA SER A 51 -14.10 -18.89 2.23
C SER A 51 -12.71 -18.28 2.46
N GLY A 52 -12.28 -17.43 1.51
CA GLY A 52 -11.09 -16.58 1.62
C GLY A 52 -9.75 -17.32 1.44
N PRO A 53 -8.66 -16.58 1.12
CA PRO A 53 -7.33 -17.18 1.12
C PRO A 53 -7.03 -17.71 2.54
N ASN A 54 -6.82 -19.01 2.66
CA ASN A 54 -6.37 -19.64 3.90
C ASN A 54 -4.87 -19.35 4.08
N SER A 55 -4.54 -18.09 4.34
CA SER A 55 -3.16 -17.60 4.41
C SER A 55 -2.37 -18.19 5.59
N GLY A 56 -3.05 -18.86 6.54
CA GLY A 56 -2.47 -19.23 7.83
C GLY A 56 -2.10 -18.03 8.70
N LEU A 57 -2.43 -16.81 8.27
CA LEU A 57 -2.15 -15.57 9.00
C LEU A 57 -3.43 -15.10 9.68
N GLU A 58 -3.39 -14.95 10.99
CA GLU A 58 -4.43 -14.22 11.72
C GLU A 58 -4.39 -12.74 11.31
N ILE A 59 -5.57 -12.16 11.09
CA ILE A 59 -5.69 -10.72 10.88
C ILE A 59 -5.25 -10.01 12.16
N GLN A 60 -4.11 -9.31 12.11
CA GLN A 60 -3.60 -8.48 13.21
C GLN A 60 -4.41 -7.18 13.36
N ARG A 61 -5.69 -7.32 13.69
CA ARG A 61 -6.57 -6.24 14.14
C ARG A 61 -6.97 -6.54 15.58
N ASP A 62 -6.04 -6.30 16.49
CA ASP A 62 -6.30 -6.36 17.92
C ASP A 62 -6.85 -5.01 18.42
N THR A 63 -7.33 -5.02 19.66
CA THR A 63 -7.79 -3.82 20.36
C THR A 63 -6.69 -2.74 20.42
N VAL A 64 -5.43 -3.15 20.48
CA VAL A 64 -4.26 -2.25 20.52
C VAL A 64 -4.13 -1.43 19.25
N ASN A 65 -4.32 -2.03 18.07
CA ASN A 65 -4.26 -1.33 16.78
C ASN A 65 -5.35 -0.24 16.68
N THR A 66 -6.54 -0.53 17.21
CA THR A 66 -7.64 0.45 17.24
C THR A 66 -7.33 1.61 18.18
N GLU A 67 -6.87 1.33 19.39
CA GLU A 67 -6.46 2.35 20.37
C GLU A 67 -5.33 3.24 19.84
N TRP A 68 -4.35 2.65 19.15
CA TRP A 68 -3.25 3.40 18.54
C TRP A 68 -3.75 4.31 17.41
N ARG A 69 -4.65 3.81 16.56
CA ARG A 69 -5.29 4.62 15.52
C ARG A 69 -6.05 5.81 16.13
N GLU A 70 -6.86 5.57 17.15
CA GLU A 70 -7.64 6.62 17.81
C GLU A 70 -6.73 7.66 18.48
N ARG A 71 -5.71 7.22 19.20
CA ARG A 71 -4.70 8.11 19.81
C ARG A 71 -3.97 8.94 18.76
N PHE A 72 -3.56 8.33 17.66
CA PHE A 72 -2.87 9.03 16.58
C PHE A 72 -3.78 10.09 15.95
N LEU A 73 -5.01 9.73 15.59
CA LEU A 73 -5.97 10.67 15.01
C LEU A 73 -6.30 11.80 16.00
N SER A 74 -6.43 11.52 17.30
CA SER A 74 -6.66 12.56 18.31
C SER A 74 -5.47 13.53 18.41
N GLN A 75 -4.23 13.02 18.46
CA GLN A 75 -3.03 13.82 18.63
C GLN A 75 -2.62 14.61 17.38
N TYR A 76 -2.93 14.08 16.20
CA TYR A 76 -2.44 14.58 14.92
C TYR A 76 -3.55 14.91 13.91
N SER A 77 -4.81 15.00 14.35
CA SER A 77 -5.97 15.41 13.51
C SER A 77 -5.78 16.78 12.87
N ASP A 78 -4.98 17.66 13.50
CA ASP A 78 -4.58 18.92 12.92
C ASP A 78 -3.49 18.72 11.86
N THR A 79 -3.95 18.53 10.63
CA THR A 79 -3.10 18.35 9.45
C THR A 79 -2.31 19.60 9.06
N SER A 80 -2.62 20.77 9.64
CA SER A 80 -1.85 22.00 9.43
C SER A 80 -0.40 21.90 9.93
N LYS A 81 -0.11 20.92 10.81
CA LYS A 81 1.24 20.65 11.32
C LYS A 81 2.10 19.77 10.41
N PHE A 82 1.48 19.06 9.45
CA PHE A 82 2.20 18.27 8.43
C PHE A 82 2.50 19.11 7.19
N GLN A 83 2.93 20.36 7.36
CA GLN A 83 3.46 21.13 6.23
C GLN A 83 4.67 20.38 5.68
N ALA A 84 4.52 19.83 4.47
CA ALA A 84 5.64 19.38 3.67
C ALA A 84 6.63 20.54 3.59
N ARG A 85 7.74 20.46 4.33
CA ARG A 85 8.86 21.38 4.15
C ARG A 85 9.39 21.10 2.76
N ASN A 86 8.83 21.78 1.78
CA ASN A 86 9.39 21.91 0.44
C ASN A 86 10.73 22.64 0.60
N HIS A 87 11.77 21.92 1.00
CA HIS A 87 13.13 22.35 0.74
C HIS A 87 13.30 22.27 -0.78
N ARG A 88 12.94 23.37 -1.45
CA ARG A 88 13.53 23.72 -2.73
C ARG A 88 15.02 23.88 -2.47
N GLY A 89 15.77 22.80 -2.64
CA GLY A 89 17.21 22.87 -2.83
C GLY A 89 17.45 23.75 -4.04
N SER A 90 17.89 24.98 -3.76
CA SER A 90 18.51 25.89 -4.72
C SER A 90 19.58 25.13 -5.50
N GLY A 91 19.62 25.36 -6.81
CA GLY A 91 20.40 24.57 -7.75
C GLY A 91 21.90 24.61 -7.53
N PHE A 92 22.58 23.71 -8.23
CA PHE A 92 23.90 23.95 -8.78
C PHE A 92 23.93 23.35 -10.19
N LEU A 93 24.41 24.18 -11.12
CA LEU A 93 24.81 23.87 -12.49
C LEU A 93 25.91 22.80 -12.52
#